data_AF-A2QS55-F1
#
_entry.id   AF-A2QS55-F1
#
_cell.length_a   1.000
_cell.length_b   1.000
_cell.length_c   1.000
_cell.angle_alpha   90.00
_cell.angle_beta   90.00
_cell.angle_gamma   90.00
#
_symmetry.space_group_name_H-M   'P 1'
#
loop_
_entity.id
_entity.type
_entity.pdbx_description
1 polymer ?
#
loop_
_entity_poly.entity_id
_entity_poly.type
_entity_poly.pdbx_seq_one_letter_code
_entity_poly.pdbx_strand_id
1 'polypeptide(L)'
;MSVNTSRNRNILEGLFKELLDMRDRVPEDGHISIARFRDIEHVTQFNFNELDSAEVNLALVPPVLFEPMDWASLKQHPVDPELAREFFDIDQDDECDFPMEPVDRVRQVSTLIEDRTTHEARSKQNLQTVHYNSSWTARCLVEPCPDDVKVYPNLAFHVLGDKVSNEDSILYSELSAIVEAMKGRANQRRVDSERGREELDECDGRGKEAYPYLFSDEEYFPILVVSCVAPQHARFVLPANRTQWDSAETIHKIQGKSLRAWPDLRSGSKVSIEQFLLSRVLCPPRRGPSQLVNGQFGITPALLTRAKNLLQMIPSYQLYLQNIGGNNWADPALGPFGPVLRLQAEIRAGWAKGGGKQTDEDTVNAAFIELLNALTSLVPTTDSWWRTTKRRLTFTGLRNGYVAITDGQFEVKATEEIRTPIECKGREREKLNARITMQEVAELVAWVKEYPDARISPPVRFRPLAGQCGQEIFLESLEYGQDWIKYIRQGQKAGNSFANLHSYGPYDMNKVSDMRLLAPVIVAMSY
;
A
#
# COMPACT_ATOMS: atom_id res chain seq x y z
N MET A 1 -29.53 40.26 5.82
CA MET A 1 -29.02 38.88 5.76
C MET A 1 -30.09 38.03 5.09
N SER A 2 -29.75 37.28 4.04
CA SER A 2 -30.71 36.35 3.43
C SER A 2 -31.05 35.24 4.43
N VAL A 3 -32.26 34.65 4.32
CA VAL A 3 -32.70 33.56 5.21
C VAL A 3 -31.77 32.34 5.11
N ASN A 4 -31.14 32.14 3.94
CA ASN A 4 -30.23 31.02 3.67
C ASN A 4 -28.86 31.17 4.34
N THR A 5 -28.27 32.38 4.39
CA THR A 5 -26.93 32.55 4.98
C THR A 5 -26.95 32.40 6.51
N SER A 6 -28.07 32.71 7.16
CA SER A 6 -28.29 32.38 8.58
C SER A 6 -28.41 30.87 8.82
N ARG A 7 -29.01 30.13 7.87
CA ARG A 7 -29.16 28.68 7.94
C ARG A 7 -27.82 27.96 7.83
N ASN A 8 -26.97 28.33 6.88
CA ASN A 8 -25.66 27.68 6.67
C ASN A 8 -24.75 27.84 7.89
N ARG A 9 -24.72 29.03 8.51
CA ARG A 9 -23.97 29.27 9.75
C ARG A 9 -24.47 28.39 10.89
N ASN A 10 -25.79 28.28 11.07
CA ASN A 10 -26.38 27.44 12.12
C ASN A 10 -26.06 25.94 11.91
N ILE A 11 -26.07 25.46 10.66
CA ILE A 11 -25.68 24.07 10.33
C ILE A 11 -24.21 23.84 10.69
N LEU A 12 -23.32 24.74 10.28
CA LEU A 12 -21.88 24.63 10.57
C LEU A 12 -21.58 24.68 12.08
N GLU A 13 -22.28 25.52 12.84
CA GLU A 13 -22.20 25.54 14.31
C GLU A 13 -22.68 24.23 14.94
N GLY A 14 -23.77 23.66 14.42
CA GLY A 14 -24.30 22.36 14.86
C GLY A 14 -23.31 21.22 14.59
N LEU A 15 -22.78 21.13 13.37
CA LEU A 15 -21.78 20.13 12.97
C LEU A 15 -20.50 20.26 13.81
N PHE A 16 -20.02 21.50 14.03
CA PHE A 16 -18.83 21.73 14.85
C PHE A 16 -19.04 21.25 16.29
N LYS A 17 -20.22 21.51 16.87
CA LYS A 17 -20.56 21.03 18.22
C LYS A 17 -20.61 19.50 18.28
N GLU A 18 -21.26 18.86 17.30
CA GLU A 18 -21.33 17.38 17.24
C GLU A 18 -19.92 16.77 17.14
N LEU A 19 -19.02 17.38 16.36
CA LEU A 19 -17.62 16.97 16.25
C LEU A 19 -16.85 17.15 17.56
N LEU A 20 -17.08 18.22 18.32
CA LEU A 20 -16.47 18.41 19.63
C LEU A 20 -16.96 17.36 20.65
N ASP A 21 -18.27 17.09 20.69
CA ASP A 21 -18.88 16.14 21.63
C ASP A 21 -18.40 14.70 21.42
N MET A 22 -17.96 14.37 20.20
CA MET A 22 -17.47 13.03 19.86
C MET A 22 -15.96 12.85 20.01
N ARG A 23 -15.18 13.91 20.29
CA ARG A 23 -13.71 13.90 20.33
C ARG A 23 -13.16 12.77 21.18
N ASP A 24 -13.76 12.56 22.35
CA ASP A 24 -13.31 11.55 23.33
C ASP A 24 -13.79 10.12 23.00
N ARG A 25 -14.53 9.96 21.89
CA ARG A 25 -15.10 8.68 21.41
C ARG A 25 -14.58 8.30 20.02
N VAL A 26 -13.60 9.03 19.50
CA VAL A 26 -12.94 8.72 18.23
C VAL A 26 -12.18 7.40 18.39
N PRO A 27 -12.37 6.42 17.49
CA PRO A 27 -11.59 5.18 17.50
C PRO A 27 -10.09 5.45 17.40
N GLU A 28 -9.27 4.50 17.86
CA GLU A 28 -7.81 4.68 17.91
C GLU A 28 -7.17 4.84 16.52
N ASP A 29 -7.77 4.25 15.49
CA ASP A 29 -7.36 4.41 14.08
C ASP A 29 -7.71 5.80 13.51
N GLY A 30 -8.55 6.56 14.21
CA GLY A 30 -8.96 7.92 13.83
C GLY A 30 -10.10 7.99 12.83
N HIS A 31 -10.60 6.86 12.31
CA HIS A 31 -11.65 6.84 11.29
C HIS A 31 -13.03 7.09 11.87
N ILE A 32 -13.86 7.78 11.10
CA ILE A 32 -15.23 8.08 11.50
C ILE A 32 -16.22 7.76 10.38
N SER A 33 -17.40 7.27 10.76
CA SER A 33 -18.48 7.09 9.80
C SER A 33 -19.20 8.42 9.55
N ILE A 34 -19.26 8.84 8.29
CA ILE A 34 -19.97 10.05 7.88
C ILE A 34 -21.49 9.84 7.87
N ALA A 35 -21.95 8.60 7.72
CA ALA A 35 -23.38 8.26 7.58
C ALA A 35 -24.27 8.72 8.76
N ARG A 36 -23.67 9.05 9.91
CA ARG A 36 -24.39 9.62 11.06
C ARG A 36 -24.73 11.10 10.90
N PHE A 37 -23.99 11.85 10.09
CA PHE A 37 -24.20 13.28 9.88
C PHE A 37 -25.21 13.47 8.75
N ARG A 38 -26.37 14.06 9.08
CA ARG A 38 -27.45 14.25 8.10
C ARG A 38 -27.19 15.40 7.13
N ASP A 39 -26.34 16.34 7.52
CA ASP A 39 -26.01 17.54 6.77
C ASP A 39 -24.71 17.39 5.96
N ILE A 40 -24.17 16.18 5.85
CA ILE A 40 -22.94 15.88 5.08
C ILE A 40 -23.25 14.86 4.00
N GLU A 41 -22.94 15.24 2.76
CA GLU A 41 -22.86 14.33 1.63
C GLU A 41 -21.38 14.02 1.36
N HIS A 42 -21.03 12.74 1.34
CA HIS A 42 -19.68 12.28 1.04
C HIS A 42 -19.64 11.60 -0.32
N VAL A 43 -18.99 12.25 -1.28
CA VAL A 43 -18.78 11.73 -2.62
C VAL A 43 -17.35 11.24 -2.74
N THR A 44 -17.15 9.93 -2.85
CA THR A 44 -15.83 9.31 -3.03
C THR A 44 -15.61 8.90 -4.48
N GLN A 45 -14.37 8.56 -4.82
CA GLN A 45 -13.99 8.15 -6.19
C GLN A 45 -14.39 9.18 -7.27
N PHE A 46 -14.39 10.47 -6.92
CA PHE A 46 -14.78 11.53 -7.83
C PHE A 46 -13.83 11.60 -9.04
N ASN A 47 -14.37 11.65 -10.25
CA ASN A 47 -13.57 11.70 -11.48
C ASN A 47 -13.16 13.14 -11.80
N PHE A 48 -11.92 13.49 -11.45
CA PHE A 48 -11.36 14.82 -11.71
C PHE A 48 -11.05 15.09 -13.20
N ASN A 49 -11.03 14.06 -14.08
CA ASN A 49 -10.63 14.25 -15.48
C ASN A 49 -11.66 15.01 -16.33
N GLU A 50 -12.90 15.12 -15.86
CA GLU A 50 -13.99 15.76 -16.59
C GLU A 50 -14.32 17.18 -16.09
N LEU A 51 -13.58 17.67 -15.08
CA LEU A 51 -13.79 19.00 -14.50
C LEU A 51 -13.53 20.16 -15.47
N ASP A 52 -12.68 19.95 -16.48
CA ASP A 52 -12.39 20.94 -17.51
C ASP A 52 -13.58 21.14 -18.48
N SER A 53 -14.58 20.25 -18.45
CA SER A 53 -15.81 20.44 -19.21
C SER A 53 -16.74 21.40 -18.47
N ALA A 54 -16.91 22.61 -19.03
CA ALA A 54 -17.84 23.60 -18.49
C ALA A 54 -19.26 23.06 -18.32
N GLU A 55 -19.71 22.16 -19.21
CA GLU A 55 -21.02 21.52 -19.13
C GLU A 55 -21.13 20.57 -17.93
N VAL A 56 -20.11 19.75 -17.70
CA VAL A 56 -20.08 18.79 -16.57
C VAL A 56 -19.94 19.55 -15.24
N ASN A 57 -19.10 20.57 -15.19
CA ASN A 57 -18.88 21.38 -13.98
C ASN A 57 -20.13 22.16 -13.57
N LEU A 58 -20.82 22.81 -14.53
CA LEU A 58 -22.07 23.54 -14.26
C LEU A 58 -23.25 22.65 -13.83
N ALA A 59 -23.17 21.34 -14.11
CA ALA A 59 -24.18 20.38 -13.66
C ALA A 59 -23.98 19.92 -12.20
N LEU A 60 -22.82 20.20 -11.58
CA LEU A 60 -22.54 19.87 -10.18
C LEU A 60 -23.21 20.87 -9.23
N VAL A 61 -23.63 20.40 -8.06
CA VAL A 61 -24.27 21.23 -7.02
C VAL A 61 -23.56 21.02 -5.69
N PRO A 62 -22.71 21.96 -5.22
CA PRO A 62 -22.26 23.17 -5.93
C PRO A 62 -21.26 22.86 -7.07
N PRO A 63 -21.09 23.78 -8.04
CA PRO A 63 -20.05 23.65 -9.06
C PRO A 63 -18.66 23.64 -8.42
N VAL A 64 -17.73 22.89 -9.02
CA VAL A 64 -16.34 22.78 -8.57
C VAL A 64 -15.53 23.85 -9.29
N LEU A 65 -15.30 24.98 -8.62
CA LEU A 65 -14.64 26.16 -9.22
C LEU A 65 -13.10 26.09 -9.18
N PHE A 66 -12.53 24.91 -9.40
CA PHE A 66 -11.08 24.69 -9.43
C PHE A 66 -10.63 24.38 -10.85
N GLU A 67 -9.69 25.18 -11.37
CA GLU A 67 -9.02 24.94 -12.64
C GLU A 67 -7.55 24.62 -12.35
N PRO A 68 -7.05 23.41 -12.64
CA PRO A 68 -5.65 23.10 -12.45
C PRO A 68 -4.78 23.95 -13.36
N MET A 69 -3.59 24.34 -12.89
CA MET A 69 -2.63 25.04 -13.73
C MET A 69 -2.26 24.15 -14.92
N ASP A 70 -2.28 24.72 -16.13
CA ASP A 70 -1.94 23.96 -17.33
C ASP A 70 -0.48 23.48 -17.29
N TRP A 71 -0.24 22.35 -17.97
CA TRP A 71 1.05 21.67 -17.93
C TRP A 71 2.21 22.52 -18.48
N ALA A 72 1.94 23.45 -19.40
CA ALA A 72 2.98 24.31 -19.96
C ALA A 72 3.39 25.38 -18.94
N SER A 73 2.43 25.95 -18.20
CA SER A 73 2.67 26.89 -17.11
C SER A 73 3.43 26.24 -15.95
N LEU A 74 3.08 25.01 -15.56
CA LEU A 74 3.80 24.26 -14.51
C LEU A 74 5.28 24.05 -14.86
N LYS A 75 5.59 23.75 -16.13
CA LYS A 75 6.98 23.54 -16.59
C LYS A 75 7.84 24.80 -16.56
N GLN A 76 7.24 25.99 -16.49
CA GLN A 76 7.98 27.25 -16.37
C GLN A 76 8.52 27.49 -14.95
N HIS A 77 8.06 26.70 -13.97
CA HIS A 77 8.48 26.78 -12.57
C HIS A 77 9.14 25.47 -12.16
N PRO A 78 10.30 25.12 -12.76
CA PRO A 78 11.01 23.92 -12.37
C PRO A 78 11.45 24.04 -10.90
N VAL A 79 11.48 22.89 -10.27
CA VAL A 79 12.06 22.71 -8.96
C VAL A 79 13.52 23.17 -8.99
N ASP A 80 13.90 24.07 -8.09
CA ASP A 80 15.31 24.33 -7.82
C ASP A 80 15.97 23.05 -7.29
N PRO A 81 16.95 22.47 -8.01
CA PRO A 81 17.64 21.27 -7.58
C PRO A 81 18.37 21.44 -6.24
N GLU A 82 18.79 22.64 -5.86
CA GLU A 82 19.43 22.91 -4.56
C GLU A 82 18.43 22.90 -3.39
N LEU A 83 17.15 23.15 -3.67
CA LEU A 83 16.05 23.03 -2.71
C LEU A 83 15.34 21.67 -2.77
N ALA A 84 15.71 20.81 -3.73
CA ALA A 84 15.16 19.46 -3.85
C ALA A 84 15.69 18.58 -2.71
N ARG A 85 14.85 18.32 -1.71
CA ARG A 85 15.16 17.34 -0.65
C ARG A 85 14.91 15.93 -1.17
N GLU A 86 15.83 15.01 -0.88
CA GLU A 86 15.57 13.58 -1.00
C GLU A 86 14.50 13.20 0.02
N PHE A 87 13.48 12.47 -0.41
CA PHE A 87 12.50 11.89 0.51
C PHE A 87 13.18 10.73 1.24
N PHE A 88 13.18 10.78 2.56
CA PHE A 88 13.59 9.62 3.36
C PHE A 88 12.54 8.52 3.19
N ASP A 89 13.02 7.33 2.84
CA ASP A 89 12.17 6.15 2.74
C ASP A 89 11.62 5.81 4.13
N ILE A 90 10.31 5.59 4.24
CA ILE A 90 9.62 5.28 5.52
C ILE A 90 10.21 4.00 6.16
N ASP A 91 10.78 3.10 5.35
CA ASP A 91 11.38 1.85 5.82
C ASP A 91 12.88 1.95 6.17
N GLN A 92 13.53 3.11 6.00
CA GLN A 92 14.91 3.31 6.43
C GLN A 92 14.95 3.57 7.95
N ASP A 93 14.74 2.52 8.74
CA ASP A 93 15.20 2.46 10.13
C ASP A 93 16.73 2.21 10.20
N ASP A 94 17.40 2.06 9.06
CA ASP A 94 18.83 1.84 8.98
C ASP A 94 19.59 3.18 9.10
N GLU A 95 20.25 3.36 10.25
CA GLU A 95 21.32 4.35 10.53
C GLU A 95 20.94 5.80 10.88
N CYS A 96 19.71 6.10 11.33
CA CYS A 96 19.45 7.39 11.97
C CYS A 96 19.59 7.27 13.50
N ASP A 97 20.46 8.11 14.11
CA ASP A 97 20.67 8.17 15.56
C ASP A 97 19.38 8.48 16.36
N PHE A 98 18.31 8.91 15.67
CA PHE A 98 17.00 9.19 16.23
C PHE A 98 15.90 8.45 15.44
N PRO A 99 15.05 7.65 16.09
CA PRO A 99 13.91 7.03 15.43
C PRO A 99 12.96 8.10 14.87
N MET A 100 12.65 8.03 13.58
CA MET A 100 11.70 8.95 12.95
C MET A 100 10.27 8.61 13.35
N GLU A 101 9.60 9.53 14.03
CA GLU A 101 8.18 9.39 14.40
C GLU A 101 7.26 9.45 13.15
N PRO A 102 6.07 8.82 13.16
CA PRO A 102 5.13 8.87 12.04
C PRO A 102 4.79 10.28 11.54
N VAL A 103 4.74 11.26 12.45
CA VAL A 103 4.48 12.66 12.12
C VAL A 103 5.64 13.31 11.34
N ASP A 104 6.89 12.92 11.61
CA ASP A 104 8.05 13.43 10.88
C ASP A 104 8.06 12.92 9.43
N ARG A 105 7.55 11.69 9.22
CA ARG A 105 7.40 11.08 7.90
C ARG A 105 6.38 11.85 7.05
N VAL A 106 5.22 12.12 7.62
CA VAL A 106 4.13 12.89 6.98
C VAL A 106 4.53 14.34 6.70
N ARG A 107 5.37 14.93 7.58
CA ARG A 107 5.87 16.29 7.42
C ARG A 107 6.68 16.47 6.14
N GLN A 108 7.40 15.45 5.66
CA GLN A 108 8.22 15.57 4.45
C GLN A 108 7.42 15.93 3.19
N VAL A 109 6.27 15.29 2.95
CA VAL A 109 5.40 15.63 1.80
C VAL A 109 4.69 16.96 2.00
N SER A 110 4.28 17.27 3.23
CA SER A 110 3.69 18.58 3.51
C SER A 110 4.68 19.71 3.27
N THR A 111 5.93 19.58 3.75
CA THR A 111 6.98 20.54 3.45
C THR A 111 7.28 20.61 1.96
N LEU A 112 7.22 19.50 1.21
CA LEU A 112 7.29 19.59 -0.25
C LEU A 112 6.14 20.42 -0.82
N ILE A 113 4.89 20.24 -0.38
CA ILE A 113 3.75 21.04 -0.84
C ILE A 113 3.94 22.52 -0.47
N GLU A 114 4.44 22.82 0.74
CA GLU A 114 4.79 24.18 1.18
C GLU A 114 5.89 24.79 0.29
N ASP A 115 6.96 24.04 0.02
CA ASP A 115 8.09 24.46 -0.80
C ASP A 115 7.71 24.61 -2.28
N ARG A 116 6.85 23.72 -2.80
CA ARG A 116 6.38 23.67 -4.21
C ARG A 116 5.26 24.65 -4.49
N THR A 117 4.49 25.05 -3.48
CA THR A 117 3.76 26.32 -3.51
C THR A 117 4.76 27.46 -3.31
N THR A 118 5.73 27.56 -4.23
CA THR A 118 6.79 28.57 -4.19
C THR A 118 6.17 29.96 -4.07
N HIS A 119 6.91 30.92 -3.51
CA HIS A 119 6.50 32.32 -3.50
C HIS A 119 6.09 32.80 -4.91
N GLU A 120 6.73 32.29 -5.96
CA GLU A 120 6.43 32.58 -7.36
C GLU A 120 5.10 31.98 -7.84
N ALA A 121 4.80 30.72 -7.50
CA ALA A 121 3.51 30.08 -7.82
C ALA A 121 2.35 30.79 -7.09
N ARG A 122 2.54 31.13 -5.81
CA ARG A 122 1.58 31.92 -5.02
C ARG A 122 1.37 33.31 -5.59
N SER A 123 2.45 34.00 -5.99
CA SER A 123 2.38 35.33 -6.61
C SER A 123 1.65 35.30 -7.95
N LYS A 124 1.91 34.28 -8.81
CA LYS A 124 1.18 34.11 -10.08
C LYS A 124 -0.29 33.79 -9.88
N GLN A 125 -0.63 33.01 -8.86
CA GLN A 125 -2.01 32.68 -8.51
C GLN A 125 -2.69 33.77 -7.66
N ASN A 126 -1.98 34.87 -7.39
CA ASN A 126 -2.41 35.97 -6.53
C ASN A 126 -2.97 35.46 -5.18
N LEU A 127 -2.21 34.65 -4.45
CA LEU A 127 -2.60 34.06 -3.16
C LEU A 127 -1.91 34.77 -1.99
N GLN A 128 -2.58 34.86 -0.85
CA GLN A 128 -2.03 35.35 0.42
C GLN A 128 -2.16 34.32 1.54
N THR A 129 -1.31 34.45 2.57
CA THR A 129 -1.37 33.59 3.77
C THR A 129 -2.40 34.14 4.73
N VAL A 130 -3.22 33.25 5.30
CA VAL A 130 -4.18 33.60 6.33
C VAL A 130 -3.63 33.19 7.69
N HIS A 131 -3.47 34.16 8.58
CA HIS A 131 -3.15 33.87 9.98
C HIS A 131 -4.42 33.39 10.68
N TYR A 132 -4.46 32.11 11.03
CA TYR A 132 -5.57 31.49 11.74
C TYR A 132 -5.04 30.56 12.84
N ASN A 133 -5.54 30.72 14.06
CA ASN A 133 -5.25 29.82 15.17
C ASN A 133 -6.20 28.60 15.09
N SER A 134 -5.91 27.64 14.20
CA SER A 134 -6.62 26.35 14.20
C SER A 134 -6.10 25.48 15.34
N SER A 135 -7.00 24.80 16.04
CA SER A 135 -6.62 23.83 17.08
C SER A 135 -6.13 22.48 16.52
N TRP A 136 -6.33 22.22 15.23
CA TRP A 136 -6.11 20.93 14.57
C TRP A 136 -5.04 21.00 13.48
N THR A 137 -3.75 21.04 13.85
CA THR A 137 -2.55 20.78 13.02
C THR A 137 -2.51 21.28 11.55
N ALA A 138 -3.38 22.21 11.15
CA ALA A 138 -3.48 22.72 9.79
C ALA A 138 -2.22 23.53 9.50
N ARG A 139 -1.66 23.29 8.32
CA ARG A 139 -0.46 23.98 7.84
C ARG A 139 -0.81 24.72 6.55
N CYS A 140 -0.04 25.78 6.26
CA CYS A 140 -0.15 26.60 5.05
C CYS A 140 -1.58 26.95 4.60
N LEU A 141 -2.30 27.72 5.42
CA LEU A 141 -3.62 28.25 5.06
C LEU A 141 -3.48 29.43 4.09
N VAL A 142 -4.03 29.28 2.88
CA VAL A 142 -3.96 30.28 1.82
C VAL A 142 -5.35 30.63 1.26
N GLU A 143 -5.48 31.87 0.82
CA GLU A 143 -6.67 32.38 0.13
C GLU A 143 -6.27 33.26 -1.07
N PRO A 144 -7.16 33.46 -2.05
CA PRO A 144 -6.96 34.48 -3.07
C PRO A 144 -6.79 35.87 -2.44
N CYS A 145 -5.75 36.58 -2.84
CA CYS A 145 -5.53 37.97 -2.49
C CYS A 145 -6.73 38.80 -2.99
N PRO A 146 -7.38 39.59 -2.12
CA PRO A 146 -8.44 40.50 -2.51
C PRO A 146 -7.98 41.40 -3.66
N ASP A 147 -8.83 41.58 -4.67
CA ASP A 147 -8.67 42.69 -5.61
C ASP A 147 -9.51 43.89 -5.13
N ASP A 148 -9.34 45.06 -5.76
CA ASP A 148 -10.04 46.30 -5.39
C ASP A 148 -11.59 46.19 -5.45
N VAL A 149 -12.13 45.10 -6.01
CA VAL A 149 -13.56 44.93 -6.34
C VAL A 149 -14.19 43.75 -5.59
N LYS A 150 -13.43 42.73 -5.20
CA LYS A 150 -13.96 41.44 -4.74
C LYS A 150 -13.05 40.71 -3.74
N VAL A 151 -13.68 40.21 -2.68
CA VAL A 151 -13.11 39.27 -1.71
C VAL A 151 -13.74 37.90 -1.93
N TYR A 152 -12.96 36.83 -1.85
CA TYR A 152 -13.41 35.47 -2.15
C TYR A 152 -13.57 34.61 -0.88
N PRO A 153 -14.60 33.78 -0.79
CA PRO A 153 -14.80 32.88 0.34
C PRO A 153 -13.89 31.65 0.30
N ASN A 154 -13.17 31.41 -0.81
CA ASN A 154 -12.34 30.23 -1.03
C ASN A 154 -11.20 30.12 -0.02
N LEU A 155 -10.94 28.92 0.47
CA LEU A 155 -9.85 28.64 1.38
C LEU A 155 -9.15 27.34 1.00
N ALA A 156 -7.83 27.31 1.04
CA ALA A 156 -7.05 26.10 0.83
C ALA A 156 -6.06 25.89 1.96
N PHE A 157 -5.91 24.64 2.39
CA PHE A 157 -4.91 24.24 3.40
C PHE A 157 -4.55 22.77 3.26
N HIS A 158 -3.52 22.36 4.00
CA HIS A 158 -3.25 20.95 4.21
C HIS A 158 -3.32 20.56 5.68
N VAL A 159 -3.63 19.29 5.91
CA VAL A 159 -3.72 18.70 7.24
C VAL A 159 -2.69 17.60 7.35
N LEU A 160 -2.03 17.51 8.50
CA LEU A 160 -1.14 16.41 8.82
C LEU A 160 -1.84 15.43 9.76
N GLY A 161 -1.95 14.19 9.34
CA GLY A 161 -2.43 13.07 10.14
C GLY A 161 -1.35 11.98 10.26
N ASP A 162 -1.08 11.54 11.47
CA ASP A 162 -0.18 10.42 11.76
C ASP A 162 -0.85 9.04 11.58
N LYS A 163 -2.15 9.03 11.31
CA LYS A 163 -2.97 7.83 11.10
C LYS A 163 -2.91 7.33 9.66
N VAL A 164 -3.12 6.02 9.51
CA VAL A 164 -3.22 5.38 8.19
C VAL A 164 -4.58 5.66 7.59
N SER A 165 -4.64 6.23 6.39
CA SER A 165 -5.91 6.45 5.71
C SER A 165 -6.35 5.24 4.89
N ASN A 166 -7.66 5.02 4.81
CA ASN A 166 -8.29 3.97 4.01
C ASN A 166 -9.04 4.61 2.83
N GLU A 167 -9.13 3.89 1.71
CA GLU A 167 -9.99 4.29 0.60
C GLU A 167 -11.44 4.47 1.07
N ASP A 168 -12.13 5.45 0.48
CA ASP A 168 -13.54 5.79 0.76
C ASP A 168 -13.88 6.16 2.21
N SER A 169 -12.87 6.43 3.04
CA SER A 169 -13.02 6.81 4.45
C SER A 169 -12.50 8.21 4.72
N ILE A 170 -12.91 8.79 5.85
CA ILE A 170 -12.38 10.05 6.36
C ILE A 170 -11.92 9.89 7.81
N LEU A 171 -10.83 10.55 8.15
CA LEU A 171 -10.36 10.68 9.52
C LEU A 171 -11.13 11.79 10.25
N TYR A 172 -11.24 11.65 11.57
CA TYR A 172 -11.79 12.69 12.43
C TYR A 172 -11.06 14.02 12.28
N SER A 173 -9.72 13.99 12.19
CA SER A 173 -8.90 15.19 12.01
C SER A 173 -9.18 15.91 10.69
N GLU A 174 -9.37 15.15 9.60
CA GLU A 174 -9.70 15.69 8.28
C GLU A 174 -11.07 16.40 8.32
N LEU A 175 -12.11 15.70 8.80
CA LEU A 175 -13.45 16.29 8.86
C LEU A 175 -13.52 17.49 9.82
N SER A 176 -12.84 17.42 10.96
CA SER A 176 -12.81 18.52 11.94
C SER A 176 -12.17 19.78 11.36
N ALA A 177 -11.06 19.62 10.65
CA ALA A 177 -10.38 20.74 10.01
C ALA A 177 -11.26 21.37 8.90
N ILE A 178 -11.93 20.56 8.09
CA ILE A 178 -12.88 21.05 7.07
C ILE A 178 -14.00 21.86 7.71
N VAL A 179 -14.67 21.31 8.73
CA VAL A 179 -15.82 21.99 9.38
C VAL A 179 -15.38 23.24 10.13
N GLU A 180 -14.25 23.21 10.86
CA GLU A 180 -13.72 24.38 11.55
C GLU A 180 -13.39 25.50 10.57
N ALA A 181 -12.75 25.18 9.44
CA ALA A 181 -12.41 26.13 8.41
C ALA A 181 -13.65 26.73 7.73
N MET A 182 -14.64 25.90 7.35
CA MET A 182 -15.90 26.38 6.76
C MET A 182 -16.66 27.29 7.72
N LYS A 183 -16.75 26.89 8.99
CA LYS A 183 -17.37 27.67 10.07
C LYS A 183 -16.67 29.00 10.27
N GLY A 184 -15.34 29.00 10.34
CA GLY A 184 -14.53 30.21 10.49
C GLY A 184 -14.78 31.18 9.36
N ARG A 185 -14.80 30.67 8.12
CA ARG A 185 -15.04 31.47 6.91
C ARG A 185 -16.44 32.06 6.85
N ALA A 186 -17.47 31.26 7.10
CA ALA A 186 -18.86 31.70 7.11
C ALA A 186 -19.15 32.78 8.17
N ASN A 187 -18.42 32.73 9.30
CA ASN A 187 -18.54 33.66 10.41
C ASN A 187 -17.51 34.80 10.40
N GLN A 188 -16.68 34.90 9.36
CA GLN A 188 -15.65 35.92 9.26
C GLN A 188 -16.28 37.32 9.25
N ARG A 189 -15.75 38.21 10.08
CA ARG A 189 -16.24 39.58 10.23
C ARG A 189 -15.44 40.54 9.36
N ARG A 190 -16.11 41.54 8.81
CA ARG A 190 -15.48 42.63 8.08
C ARG A 190 -14.97 43.67 9.05
N VAL A 191 -13.65 43.68 9.25
CA VAL A 191 -12.95 44.61 10.13
C VAL A 191 -11.93 45.36 9.29
N ASP A 192 -12.32 46.56 8.88
CA ASP A 192 -11.56 47.36 7.91
C ASP A 192 -10.33 48.04 8.54
N SER A 193 -10.33 48.28 9.86
CA SER A 193 -9.22 48.91 10.58
C SER A 193 -8.25 47.89 11.19
N GLU A 194 -6.95 48.15 11.06
CA GLU A 194 -5.89 47.35 11.69
C GLU A 194 -6.05 47.29 13.21
N ARG A 195 -6.23 48.45 13.84
CA ARG A 195 -6.52 48.57 15.28
C ARG A 195 -7.74 47.75 15.71
N GLY A 196 -8.79 47.69 14.90
CA GLY A 196 -9.98 46.90 15.21
C GLY A 196 -9.72 45.39 15.14
N ARG A 197 -8.78 44.95 14.28
CA ARG A 197 -8.34 43.55 14.20
C ARG A 197 -7.48 43.19 15.41
N GLU A 198 -6.55 44.05 15.79
CA GLU A 198 -5.70 43.88 16.99
C GLU A 198 -6.55 43.81 18.28
N GLU A 199 -7.50 44.73 18.46
CA GLU A 199 -8.39 44.74 19.63
C GLU A 199 -9.23 43.46 19.73
N LEU A 200 -9.67 42.90 18.59
CA LEU A 200 -10.40 41.63 18.56
C LEU A 200 -9.49 40.43 18.88
N ASP A 201 -8.24 40.43 18.41
CA ASP A 201 -7.27 39.38 18.71
C ASP A 201 -6.92 39.38 20.20
N GLU A 202 -6.60 40.55 20.77
CA GLU A 202 -6.30 40.72 22.20
C GLU A 202 -7.46 40.34 23.12
N CYS A 203 -8.70 40.41 22.62
CA CYS A 203 -9.92 40.11 23.38
C CYS A 203 -10.50 38.71 23.12
N ASP A 204 -9.77 37.81 22.46
CA ASP A 204 -10.24 36.47 22.05
C ASP A 204 -11.54 36.52 21.21
N GLY A 205 -11.68 37.54 20.38
CA GLY A 205 -12.82 37.77 19.50
C GLY A 205 -14.08 38.26 20.20
N ARG A 206 -14.03 38.67 21.48
CA ARG A 206 -15.17 39.29 22.17
C ARG A 206 -15.55 40.62 21.51
N GLY A 207 -16.84 40.82 21.23
CA GLY A 207 -17.36 42.04 20.60
C GLY A 207 -17.37 42.00 19.07
N LYS A 208 -16.93 40.90 18.46
CA LYS A 208 -16.95 40.69 17.00
C LYS A 208 -18.36 40.80 16.40
N GLU A 209 -19.40 40.62 17.20
CA GLU A 209 -20.81 40.72 16.80
C GLU A 209 -21.19 42.14 16.34
N ALA A 210 -20.44 43.16 16.78
CA ALA A 210 -20.63 44.55 16.37
C ALA A 210 -20.25 44.80 14.90
N TYR A 211 -19.45 43.90 14.30
CA TYR A 211 -19.00 44.02 12.92
C TYR A 211 -19.92 43.21 11.98
N PRO A 212 -20.19 43.73 10.76
CA PRO A 212 -20.91 42.96 9.76
C PRO A 212 -20.09 41.74 9.32
N TYR A 213 -20.78 40.71 8.81
CA TYR A 213 -20.09 39.58 8.17
C TYR A 213 -19.38 40.04 6.91
N LEU A 214 -18.17 39.53 6.67
CA LEU A 214 -17.42 39.76 5.44
C LEU A 214 -18.13 39.16 4.23
N PHE A 215 -18.73 37.98 4.42
CA PHE A 215 -19.48 37.25 3.41
C PHE A 215 -20.96 37.18 3.80
N SER A 216 -21.62 38.34 3.88
CA SER A 216 -23.03 38.45 4.33
C SER A 216 -24.02 37.75 3.40
N ASP A 217 -23.73 37.79 2.10
CA ASP A 217 -24.62 37.35 1.02
C ASP A 217 -24.14 36.07 0.33
N GLU A 218 -23.03 35.50 0.80
CA GLU A 218 -22.45 34.28 0.25
C GLU A 218 -23.16 33.04 0.80
N GLU A 219 -23.55 32.14 -0.11
CA GLU A 219 -24.17 30.86 0.25
C GLU A 219 -23.15 29.71 0.23
N TYR A 220 -22.07 29.82 -0.56
CA TYR A 220 -21.09 28.77 -0.75
C TYR A 220 -19.73 29.15 -0.16
N PHE A 221 -19.13 28.24 0.61
CA PHE A 221 -17.82 28.43 1.22
C PHE A 221 -16.88 27.31 0.76
N PRO A 222 -16.31 27.38 -0.46
CA PRO A 222 -15.50 26.30 -1.02
C PRO A 222 -14.20 26.15 -0.25
N ILE A 223 -13.85 24.90 0.08
CA ILE A 223 -12.58 24.56 0.73
C ILE A 223 -11.87 23.48 -0.06
N LEU A 224 -10.57 23.69 -0.31
CA LEU A 224 -9.66 22.66 -0.80
C LEU A 224 -8.77 22.20 0.34
N VAL A 225 -8.87 20.92 0.71
CA VAL A 225 -7.98 20.30 1.70
C VAL A 225 -7.09 19.28 1.03
N VAL A 226 -5.79 19.42 1.22
CA VAL A 226 -4.82 18.36 0.89
C VAL A 226 -4.46 17.64 2.18
N SER A 227 -5.00 16.44 2.38
CA SER A 227 -4.68 15.65 3.56
C SER A 227 -3.41 14.83 3.34
N CYS A 228 -2.43 15.03 4.21
CA CYS A 228 -1.18 14.29 4.24
C CYS A 228 -1.23 13.31 5.42
N VAL A 229 -1.34 12.02 5.11
CA VAL A 229 -1.59 10.93 6.09
C VAL A 229 -0.58 9.79 5.92
N ALA A 230 -0.39 8.97 6.94
CA ALA A 230 0.58 7.88 6.89
C ALA A 230 0.07 6.66 6.07
N PRO A 231 0.96 5.79 5.55
CA PRO A 231 2.30 6.11 5.06
C PRO A 231 2.26 6.59 3.60
N GLN A 232 3.04 7.64 3.31
CA GLN A 232 3.22 8.22 1.99
C GLN A 232 4.22 7.40 1.16
N HIS A 233 3.72 6.52 0.30
CA HIS A 233 4.46 6.07 -0.88
C HIS A 233 3.62 6.35 -2.13
N ALA A 234 4.28 6.78 -3.21
CA ALA A 234 3.79 6.45 -4.53
C ALA A 234 3.78 4.92 -4.61
N ARG A 235 2.59 4.32 -4.60
CA ARG A 235 2.45 2.88 -4.79
C ARG A 235 2.96 2.58 -6.20
N PHE A 236 4.10 1.92 -6.31
CA PHE A 236 4.50 1.33 -7.58
C PHE A 236 3.55 0.18 -7.85
N VAL A 237 2.51 0.45 -8.64
CA VAL A 237 1.58 -0.57 -9.10
C VAL A 237 2.34 -1.42 -10.11
N LEU A 238 2.60 -2.67 -9.73
CA LEU A 238 3.26 -3.62 -10.60
C LEU A 238 2.41 -3.82 -11.86
N PRO A 239 2.98 -3.77 -13.06
CA PRO A 239 2.17 -3.85 -14.25
C PRO A 239 1.51 -5.23 -14.38
N ALA A 240 0.18 -5.26 -14.37
CA ALA A 240 -0.62 -6.47 -14.53
C ALA A 240 -0.77 -6.88 -16.00
N ASN A 241 -0.53 -5.97 -16.93
CA ASN A 241 -0.68 -6.19 -18.37
C ASN A 241 0.33 -5.40 -19.19
N ARG A 242 0.36 -5.70 -20.50
CA ARG A 242 1.30 -5.11 -21.45
C ARG A 242 1.19 -3.59 -21.54
N THR A 243 -0.02 -3.04 -21.53
CA THR A 243 -0.26 -1.59 -21.61
C THR A 243 0.35 -0.86 -20.42
N GLN A 244 0.06 -1.34 -19.20
CA GLN A 244 0.65 -0.78 -17.98
C GLN A 244 2.18 -0.91 -17.99
N TRP A 245 2.70 -2.01 -18.53
CA TRP A 245 4.14 -2.22 -18.64
C TRP A 245 4.79 -1.22 -19.59
N ASP A 246 4.20 -0.98 -20.76
CA ASP A 246 4.73 -0.05 -21.77
C ASP A 246 4.72 1.40 -21.24
N SER A 247 3.71 1.77 -20.46
CA SER A 247 3.68 3.03 -19.70
C SER A 247 4.84 3.11 -18.69
N ALA A 248 5.04 2.06 -17.88
CA ALA A 248 6.12 2.03 -16.90
C ALA A 248 7.52 2.03 -17.54
N GLU A 249 7.73 1.27 -18.63
CA GLU A 249 8.98 1.26 -19.41
C GLU A 249 9.31 2.68 -19.91
N THR A 250 8.28 3.45 -20.27
CA THR A 250 8.41 4.83 -20.73
C THR A 250 8.73 5.82 -19.63
N ILE A 251 8.02 5.73 -18.50
CA ILE A 251 8.26 6.57 -17.31
C ILE A 251 9.71 6.39 -16.82
N HIS A 252 10.18 5.15 -16.75
CA HIS A 252 11.52 4.82 -16.25
C HIS A 252 12.64 4.90 -17.31
N LYS A 253 12.33 5.30 -18.55
CA LYS A 253 13.32 5.52 -19.63
C LYS A 253 14.25 4.32 -19.86
N ILE A 254 13.68 3.12 -19.90
CA ILE A 254 14.41 1.85 -20.05
C ILE A 254 14.13 1.15 -21.39
N GLN A 255 13.51 1.85 -22.35
CA GLN A 255 13.29 1.33 -23.69
C GLN A 255 14.61 0.90 -24.34
N GLY A 256 14.59 -0.21 -25.08
CA GLY A 256 15.79 -0.80 -25.70
C GLY A 256 16.80 -1.43 -24.74
N LYS A 257 16.70 -1.22 -23.42
CA LYS A 257 17.60 -1.82 -22.43
C LYS A 257 17.17 -3.24 -22.06
N SER A 258 18.08 -4.08 -21.59
CA SER A 258 17.75 -5.46 -21.15
C SER A 258 18.33 -5.74 -19.78
N LEU A 259 17.68 -6.61 -19.00
CA LEU A 259 18.17 -7.01 -17.67
C LEU A 259 19.59 -7.57 -17.74
N ARG A 260 19.88 -8.33 -18.80
CA ARG A 260 21.20 -8.93 -19.04
C ARG A 260 22.31 -7.88 -19.17
N ALA A 261 22.02 -6.71 -19.74
CA ALA A 261 23.01 -5.65 -19.97
C ALA A 261 22.91 -4.50 -18.96
N TRP A 262 22.04 -4.62 -17.96
CA TRP A 262 21.76 -3.54 -17.03
C TRP A 262 22.94 -3.32 -16.07
N PRO A 263 23.48 -2.10 -15.92
CA PRO A 263 24.68 -1.85 -15.12
C PRO A 263 24.43 -1.85 -13.60
N ASP A 264 23.22 -1.50 -13.14
CA ASP A 264 22.87 -1.43 -11.71
C ASP A 264 22.02 -2.64 -11.30
N LEU A 265 22.62 -3.84 -11.30
CA LEU A 265 21.98 -5.05 -10.79
C LEU A 265 22.20 -5.14 -9.28
N ARG A 266 21.14 -4.88 -8.52
CA ARG A 266 21.10 -4.99 -7.05
C ARG A 266 20.68 -6.38 -6.62
N SER A 267 21.00 -6.75 -5.38
CA SER A 267 20.58 -8.02 -4.78
C SER A 267 19.06 -8.20 -4.78
N GLY A 268 18.57 -9.45 -4.70
CA GLY A 268 17.14 -9.77 -4.72
C GLY A 268 16.30 -8.98 -3.71
N SER A 269 16.83 -8.77 -2.50
CA SER A 269 16.17 -7.97 -1.45
C SER A 269 16.22 -6.45 -1.65
N LYS A 270 16.96 -5.96 -2.65
CA LYS A 270 17.19 -4.53 -2.94
C LYS A 270 16.90 -4.17 -4.40
N VAL A 271 16.05 -4.95 -5.07
CA VAL A 271 15.71 -4.79 -6.50
C VAL A 271 15.15 -3.38 -6.75
N SER A 272 15.71 -2.67 -7.74
CA SER A 272 15.14 -1.39 -8.18
C SER A 272 13.94 -1.60 -9.09
N ILE A 273 13.12 -0.56 -9.26
CA ILE A 273 11.97 -0.59 -10.20
C ILE A 273 12.44 -0.89 -11.62
N GLU A 274 13.55 -0.31 -12.07
CA GLU A 274 14.13 -0.56 -13.40
C GLU A 274 14.58 -2.02 -13.55
N GLN A 275 15.24 -2.59 -12.53
CA GLN A 275 15.66 -3.98 -12.56
C GLN A 275 14.44 -4.92 -12.66
N PHE A 276 13.39 -4.64 -11.87
CA PHE A 276 12.12 -5.37 -11.98
C PHE A 276 11.49 -5.19 -13.37
N LEU A 277 11.36 -3.96 -13.88
CA LEU A 277 10.83 -3.67 -15.21
C LEU A 277 11.74 -4.17 -16.35
N LEU A 278 12.94 -4.65 -16.07
CA LEU A 278 13.77 -5.33 -17.05
C LEU A 278 13.61 -6.85 -16.96
N SER A 279 13.04 -7.40 -15.89
CA SER A 279 12.68 -8.83 -15.80
C SER A 279 11.56 -9.23 -16.77
N ARG A 280 10.72 -8.29 -17.21
CA ARG A 280 9.58 -8.57 -18.10
C ARG A 280 8.60 -9.59 -17.51
N VAL A 281 8.26 -9.41 -16.24
CA VAL A 281 7.26 -10.22 -15.53
C VAL A 281 6.03 -9.37 -15.25
N LEU A 282 4.89 -9.77 -15.80
CA LEU A 282 3.59 -9.16 -15.50
C LEU A 282 3.05 -9.74 -14.19
N CYS A 283 2.40 -8.90 -13.39
CA CYS A 283 1.84 -9.29 -12.09
C CYS A 283 0.32 -9.05 -12.08
N PRO A 284 -0.49 -9.94 -12.69
CA PRO A 284 -1.95 -9.87 -12.62
C PRO A 284 -2.48 -9.84 -11.17
N PRO A 285 -3.72 -9.37 -10.96
CA PRO A 285 -4.33 -9.34 -9.63
C PRO A 285 -4.29 -10.72 -8.93
N ARG A 286 -4.01 -10.69 -7.63
CA ARG A 286 -4.00 -11.89 -6.78
C ARG A 286 -5.38 -12.56 -6.80
N ARG A 287 -5.38 -13.89 -6.91
CA ARG A 287 -6.59 -14.71 -6.86
C ARG A 287 -6.79 -15.32 -5.48
N GLY A 288 -8.04 -15.52 -5.08
CA GLY A 288 -8.34 -16.12 -3.78
C GLY A 288 -7.99 -17.62 -3.71
N PRO A 289 -7.93 -18.21 -2.49
CA PRO A 289 -7.61 -19.63 -2.26
C PRO A 289 -8.37 -20.65 -3.12
N SER A 290 -9.65 -20.40 -3.40
CA SER A 290 -10.52 -21.30 -4.17
C SER A 290 -10.25 -21.29 -5.67
N GLN A 291 -9.51 -20.30 -6.17
CA GLN A 291 -9.20 -20.09 -7.59
C GLN A 291 -7.83 -20.66 -7.98
N LEU A 292 -7.14 -21.38 -7.07
CA LEU A 292 -5.85 -22.00 -7.29
C LEU A 292 -5.86 -22.92 -8.53
N VAL A 293 -4.89 -22.75 -9.43
CA VAL A 293 -4.69 -23.63 -10.58
C VAL A 293 -3.58 -24.64 -10.26
N ASN A 294 -3.99 -25.80 -9.74
CA ASN A 294 -3.08 -26.86 -9.27
C ASN A 294 -1.98 -27.27 -10.27
N GLY A 295 -2.29 -27.28 -11.57
CA GLY A 295 -1.33 -27.63 -12.62
C GLY A 295 -0.10 -26.72 -12.69
N GLN A 296 -0.21 -25.46 -12.24
CA GLN A 296 0.91 -24.52 -12.16
C GLN A 296 1.93 -24.88 -11.07
N PHE A 297 1.60 -25.85 -10.22
CA PHE A 297 2.42 -26.38 -9.14
C PHE A 297 2.80 -27.85 -9.37
N GLY A 298 2.60 -28.37 -10.59
CA GLY A 298 2.85 -29.77 -10.91
C GLY A 298 1.83 -30.76 -10.33
N ILE A 299 0.72 -30.27 -9.75
CA ILE A 299 -0.26 -31.11 -9.07
C ILE A 299 -1.35 -31.57 -10.04
N THR A 300 -1.49 -32.88 -10.19
CA THR A 300 -2.58 -33.49 -10.99
C THR A 300 -3.86 -33.68 -10.14
N PRO A 301 -5.05 -33.78 -10.76
CA PRO A 301 -6.29 -34.10 -10.03
C PRO A 301 -6.22 -35.40 -9.21
N ALA A 302 -5.45 -36.38 -9.68
CA ALA A 302 -5.24 -37.65 -8.98
C ALA A 302 -4.41 -37.46 -7.70
N LEU A 303 -3.30 -36.69 -7.77
CA LEU A 303 -2.48 -36.38 -6.60
C LEU A 303 -3.26 -35.56 -5.57
N LEU A 304 -4.05 -34.59 -6.02
CA LEU A 304 -4.89 -33.80 -5.11
C LEU A 304 -5.96 -34.65 -4.42
N THR A 305 -6.63 -35.54 -5.14
CA THR A 305 -7.60 -36.47 -4.56
C THR A 305 -6.93 -37.38 -3.54
N ARG A 306 -5.74 -37.91 -3.86
CA ARG A 306 -4.95 -38.74 -2.96
C ARG A 306 -4.56 -38.00 -1.68
N ALA A 307 -4.13 -36.74 -1.79
CA ALA A 307 -3.79 -35.88 -0.65
C ALA A 307 -5.00 -35.63 0.27
N LYS A 308 -6.16 -35.33 -0.30
CA LYS A 308 -7.41 -35.14 0.47
C LYS A 308 -7.79 -36.39 1.23
N ASN A 309 -7.75 -37.56 0.58
CA ASN A 309 -8.08 -38.83 1.22
C ASN A 309 -7.11 -39.17 2.36
N LEU A 310 -5.81 -38.92 2.17
CA LEU A 310 -4.81 -39.11 3.23
C LEU A 310 -5.15 -38.23 4.44
N LEU A 311 -5.31 -36.91 4.24
CA LEU A 311 -5.59 -35.96 5.32
C LEU A 311 -6.87 -36.27 6.09
N GLN A 312 -7.90 -36.80 5.43
CA GLN A 312 -9.14 -37.23 6.11
C GLN A 312 -8.92 -38.37 7.11
N MET A 313 -7.94 -39.25 6.85
CA MET A 313 -7.68 -40.44 7.65
C MET A 313 -6.66 -40.22 8.79
N ILE A 314 -5.99 -39.07 8.84
CA ILE A 314 -4.92 -38.78 9.81
C ILE A 314 -5.49 -38.07 11.05
N PRO A 315 -5.53 -38.72 12.24
CA PRO A 315 -6.12 -38.13 13.44
C PRO A 315 -5.39 -36.85 13.91
N SER A 316 -4.06 -36.83 13.84
CA SER A 316 -3.26 -35.68 14.27
C SER A 316 -3.54 -34.42 13.44
N TYR A 317 -3.82 -34.55 12.15
CA TYR A 317 -4.22 -33.44 11.28
C TYR A 317 -5.65 -32.96 11.59
N GLN A 318 -6.59 -33.88 11.87
CA GLN A 318 -7.93 -33.48 12.29
C GLN A 318 -7.88 -32.74 13.64
N LEU A 319 -7.03 -33.20 14.56
CA LEU A 319 -6.81 -32.56 15.85
C LEU A 319 -6.13 -31.19 15.68
N TYR A 320 -5.16 -31.06 14.77
CA TYR A 320 -4.57 -29.78 14.40
C TYR A 320 -5.65 -28.77 14.01
N LEU A 321 -6.53 -29.13 13.05
CA LEU A 321 -7.60 -28.25 12.60
C LEU A 321 -8.56 -27.83 13.72
N GLN A 322 -8.81 -28.69 14.71
CA GLN A 322 -9.65 -28.39 15.87
C GLN A 322 -8.99 -27.42 16.86
N ASN A 323 -7.66 -27.36 16.90
CA ASN A 323 -6.89 -26.55 17.85
C ASN A 323 -6.30 -25.27 17.22
N ILE A 324 -6.53 -25.01 15.93
CA ILE A 324 -6.19 -23.72 15.30
C ILE A 324 -6.82 -22.56 16.09
N GLY A 325 -6.04 -21.52 16.35
CA GLY A 325 -6.45 -20.37 17.16
C GLY A 325 -6.39 -20.59 18.68
N GLY A 326 -6.23 -21.84 19.14
CA GLY A 326 -6.13 -22.19 20.55
C GLY A 326 -4.70 -22.17 21.10
N ASN A 327 -4.56 -22.50 22.39
CA ASN A 327 -3.27 -22.60 23.10
C ASN A 327 -2.91 -24.05 23.50
N ASN A 328 -3.68 -25.04 23.05
CA ASN A 328 -3.47 -26.44 23.39
C ASN A 328 -2.51 -27.13 22.41
N TRP A 329 -1.27 -26.64 22.33
CA TRP A 329 -0.23 -27.19 21.44
C TRP A 329 0.60 -28.32 22.09
N ALA A 330 0.41 -28.57 23.39
CA ALA A 330 1.20 -29.54 24.16
C ALA A 330 0.63 -30.97 24.12
N ASP A 331 -0.53 -31.17 23.48
CA ASP A 331 -1.16 -32.48 23.36
C ASP A 331 -0.29 -33.43 22.51
N PRO A 332 0.22 -34.54 23.06
CA PRO A 332 1.04 -35.49 22.30
C PRO A 332 0.32 -36.08 21.08
N ALA A 333 -1.02 -36.12 21.07
CA ALA A 333 -1.81 -36.60 19.95
C ALA A 333 -1.75 -35.68 18.71
N LEU A 334 -1.28 -34.44 18.86
CA LEU A 334 -1.02 -33.54 17.72
C LEU A 334 0.16 -34.01 16.87
N GLY A 335 1.03 -34.86 17.41
CA GLY A 335 2.22 -35.36 16.71
C GLY A 335 3.02 -34.21 16.09
N PRO A 336 3.25 -34.21 14.75
CA PRO A 336 4.05 -33.17 14.10
C PRO A 336 3.39 -31.78 14.12
N PHE A 337 2.11 -31.66 14.46
CA PHE A 337 1.38 -30.38 14.46
C PHE A 337 1.44 -29.62 15.80
N GLY A 338 1.96 -30.22 16.87
CA GLY A 338 2.14 -29.53 18.15
C GLY A 338 3.06 -28.30 18.02
N PRO A 339 4.29 -28.46 17.48
CA PRO A 339 5.19 -27.35 17.20
C PRO A 339 4.58 -26.28 16.29
N VAL A 340 3.80 -26.68 15.29
CA VAL A 340 3.10 -25.77 14.36
C VAL A 340 2.16 -24.85 15.13
N LEU A 341 1.28 -25.40 15.97
CA LEU A 341 0.33 -24.60 16.75
C LEU A 341 1.02 -23.69 17.77
N ARG A 342 2.15 -24.13 18.35
CA ARG A 342 2.96 -23.30 19.24
C ARG A 342 3.49 -22.06 18.50
N LEU A 343 4.11 -22.24 17.33
CA LEU A 343 4.67 -21.14 16.55
C LEU A 343 3.58 -20.22 15.98
N GLN A 344 2.44 -20.77 15.54
CA GLN A 344 1.28 -19.96 15.16
C GLN A 344 0.75 -19.12 16.34
N ALA A 345 0.74 -19.68 17.56
CA ALA A 345 0.36 -18.94 18.77
C ALA A 345 1.35 -17.82 19.10
N GLU A 346 2.65 -18.05 18.91
CA GLU A 346 3.69 -17.02 19.07
C GLU A 346 3.50 -15.86 18.10
N ILE A 347 3.23 -16.16 16.82
CA ILE A 347 2.87 -15.13 15.84
C ILE A 347 1.62 -14.40 16.32
N ARG A 348 0.49 -15.09 16.59
CA ARG A 348 -0.73 -14.42 17.09
C ARG A 348 -0.49 -13.50 18.29
N ALA A 349 0.31 -13.95 19.26
CA ALA A 349 0.64 -13.17 20.44
C ALA A 349 1.49 -11.93 20.12
N GLY A 350 2.36 -11.99 19.11
CA GLY A 350 3.07 -10.81 18.59
C GLY A 350 2.09 -9.77 18.05
N TRP A 351 1.13 -10.20 17.24
CA TRP A 351 0.13 -9.34 16.61
C TRP A 351 -0.91 -8.76 17.60
N ALA A 352 -1.22 -9.46 18.69
CA ALA A 352 -2.20 -9.02 19.69
C ALA A 352 -1.72 -7.87 20.60
N LYS A 353 -0.42 -7.55 20.63
CA LYS A 353 0.16 -6.56 21.56
C LYS A 353 -0.03 -5.10 21.14
N GLY A 354 -0.73 -4.82 20.03
CA GLY A 354 -0.99 -3.46 19.53
C GLY A 354 0.25 -2.72 19.02
N GLY A 355 0.05 -1.58 18.34
CA GLY A 355 1.15 -0.68 17.94
C GLY A 355 1.97 -1.06 16.72
N GLY A 356 1.45 -1.87 15.79
CA GLY A 356 2.13 -2.18 14.53
C GLY A 356 3.40 -3.03 14.65
N LYS A 357 3.69 -3.60 15.84
CA LYS A 357 4.82 -4.52 16.04
C LYS A 357 4.55 -5.84 15.33
N GLN A 358 5.24 -5.96 14.20
CA GLN A 358 5.36 -7.13 13.35
C GLN A 358 5.98 -8.29 14.16
N THR A 359 5.60 -9.52 13.82
CA THR A 359 6.33 -10.67 14.37
C THR A 359 7.69 -10.73 13.71
N ASP A 360 8.69 -11.19 14.45
CA ASP A 360 10.02 -11.43 13.88
C ASP A 360 9.96 -12.35 12.64
N GLU A 361 10.71 -12.01 11.60
CA GLU A 361 10.68 -12.71 10.31
C GLU A 361 11.17 -14.15 10.43
N ASP A 362 12.17 -14.41 11.27
CA ASP A 362 12.68 -15.77 11.53
C ASP A 362 11.61 -16.64 12.22
N THR A 363 10.80 -16.05 13.10
CA THR A 363 9.66 -16.74 13.73
C THR A 363 8.59 -17.11 12.70
N VAL A 364 8.27 -16.21 11.76
CA VAL A 364 7.33 -16.50 10.66
C VAL A 364 7.88 -17.60 9.76
N ASN A 365 9.17 -17.52 9.38
CA ASN A 365 9.81 -18.53 8.56
C ASN A 365 9.83 -19.91 9.24
N ALA A 366 10.18 -19.96 10.53
CA ALA A 366 10.15 -21.19 11.31
C ALA A 366 8.74 -21.78 11.37
N ALA A 367 7.72 -20.96 11.64
CA ALA A 367 6.33 -21.42 11.68
C ALA A 367 5.88 -22.01 10.35
N PHE A 368 6.24 -21.35 9.23
CA PHE A 368 5.85 -21.80 7.91
C PHE A 368 6.52 -23.12 7.54
N ILE A 369 7.84 -23.22 7.73
CA ILE A 369 8.59 -24.44 7.43
C ILE A 369 8.13 -25.61 8.32
N GLU A 370 7.82 -25.38 9.60
CA GLU A 370 7.27 -26.40 10.48
C GLU A 370 5.91 -26.89 9.99
N LEU A 371 5.00 -25.99 9.55
CA LEU A 371 3.73 -26.39 8.95
C LEU A 371 3.94 -27.25 7.70
N LEU A 372 4.84 -26.83 6.81
CA LEU A 372 5.15 -27.53 5.57
C LEU A 372 5.74 -28.93 5.85
N ASN A 373 6.70 -29.03 6.78
CA ASN A 373 7.27 -30.31 7.18
C ASN A 373 6.25 -31.22 7.90
N ALA A 374 5.40 -30.67 8.76
CA ALA A 374 4.35 -31.44 9.42
C ALA A 374 3.39 -32.07 8.40
N LEU A 375 2.95 -31.30 7.39
CA LEU A 375 2.11 -31.78 6.30
C LEU A 375 2.81 -32.83 5.43
N THR A 376 4.04 -32.56 5.00
CA THR A 376 4.82 -33.47 4.16
C THR A 376 5.19 -34.77 4.91
N SER A 377 5.36 -34.74 6.23
CA SER A 377 5.66 -35.93 7.04
C SER A 377 4.53 -36.96 7.07
N LEU A 378 3.31 -36.57 6.69
CA LEU A 378 2.17 -37.50 6.59
C LEU A 378 2.28 -38.43 5.39
N VAL A 379 3.12 -38.11 4.41
CA VAL A 379 3.32 -38.92 3.20
C VAL A 379 4.32 -40.05 3.50
N PRO A 380 3.92 -41.33 3.41
CA PRO A 380 4.76 -42.46 3.84
C PRO A 380 6.11 -42.60 3.14
N THR A 381 6.21 -42.12 1.90
CA THR A 381 7.42 -42.16 1.09
C THR A 381 7.53 -40.88 0.28
N THR A 382 8.43 -39.98 0.67
CA THR A 382 8.72 -38.75 -0.09
C THR A 382 10.22 -38.65 -0.39
N ASP A 383 10.53 -38.38 -1.66
CA ASP A 383 11.87 -38.12 -2.17
C ASP A 383 12.32 -36.68 -1.91
N SER A 384 11.45 -35.85 -1.35
CA SER A 384 11.62 -34.42 -1.21
C SER A 384 11.35 -33.96 0.22
N TRP A 385 11.80 -32.75 0.57
CA TRP A 385 11.64 -32.18 1.91
C TRP A 385 11.71 -30.65 1.90
N TRP A 386 11.20 -30.02 2.95
CA TRP A 386 11.32 -28.59 3.17
C TRP A 386 12.51 -28.27 4.07
N ARG A 387 13.35 -27.35 3.62
CA ARG A 387 14.61 -26.99 4.26
C ARG A 387 14.59 -25.53 4.71
N THR A 388 15.18 -25.27 5.88
CA THR A 388 15.52 -23.93 6.38
C THR A 388 16.84 -23.39 5.82
N THR A 389 17.60 -24.23 5.10
CA THR A 389 18.89 -23.83 4.53
C THR A 389 18.67 -22.86 3.38
N LYS A 390 19.01 -21.59 3.57
CA LYS A 390 18.93 -20.55 2.53
C LYS A 390 19.67 -20.95 1.26
N ARG A 391 19.05 -20.81 0.09
CA ARG A 391 19.69 -21.07 -1.21
C ARG A 391 20.08 -19.77 -1.87
N ARG A 392 21.32 -19.73 -2.37
CA ARG A 392 21.86 -18.62 -3.14
C ARG A 392 21.56 -18.86 -4.62
N LEU A 393 20.72 -18.00 -5.20
CA LEU A 393 20.37 -18.01 -6.62
C LEU A 393 21.04 -16.85 -7.34
N THR A 394 21.71 -17.11 -8.46
CA THR A 394 22.57 -16.16 -9.15
C THR A 394 22.07 -15.85 -10.55
N PHE A 395 21.68 -14.60 -10.77
CA PHE A 395 21.47 -14.09 -12.11
C PHE A 395 22.78 -13.59 -12.72
N THR A 396 23.22 -14.20 -13.82
CA THR A 396 24.41 -13.76 -14.55
C THR A 396 24.05 -12.90 -15.77
N GLY A 397 24.45 -11.63 -15.74
CA GLY A 397 24.34 -10.68 -16.85
C GLY A 397 25.53 -10.74 -17.82
N LEU A 398 25.76 -9.66 -18.57
CA LEU A 398 26.88 -9.54 -19.51
C LEU A 398 28.21 -9.21 -18.83
N ARG A 399 28.19 -8.31 -17.84
CA ARG A 399 29.39 -7.81 -17.13
C ARG A 399 29.25 -7.89 -15.60
N ASN A 400 28.03 -7.98 -15.12
CA ASN A 400 27.63 -8.01 -13.72
C ASN A 400 26.52 -9.05 -13.54
N GLY A 401 26.08 -9.24 -12.30
CA GLY A 401 24.98 -10.13 -11.95
C GLY A 401 24.40 -9.72 -10.60
N TYR A 402 23.31 -10.36 -10.20
CA TYR A 402 22.79 -10.23 -8.85
C TYR A 402 22.58 -11.60 -8.22
N VAL A 403 22.49 -11.57 -6.90
CA VAL A 403 22.19 -12.73 -6.07
C VAL A 403 20.87 -12.48 -5.35
N ALA A 404 20.01 -13.48 -5.36
CA ALA A 404 18.83 -13.56 -4.54
C ALA A 404 18.98 -14.76 -3.58
N ILE A 405 18.52 -14.62 -2.34
CA ILE A 405 18.72 -15.62 -1.29
C ILE A 405 17.35 -15.97 -0.74
N THR A 406 16.98 -17.24 -0.82
CA THR A 406 15.69 -17.74 -0.33
C THR A 406 15.70 -17.89 1.19
N ASP A 407 14.53 -17.88 1.82
CA ASP A 407 14.37 -18.17 3.25
C ASP A 407 14.26 -19.67 3.56
N GLY A 408 14.08 -20.47 2.52
CA GLY A 408 14.04 -21.92 2.53
C GLY A 408 13.66 -22.46 1.15
N GLN A 409 13.42 -23.77 1.07
CA GLN A 409 12.96 -24.40 -0.17
C GLN A 409 12.40 -25.80 0.07
N PHE A 410 11.50 -26.21 -0.81
CA PHE A 410 11.24 -27.60 -1.13
C PHE A 410 12.29 -28.09 -2.12
N GLU A 411 12.96 -29.19 -1.84
CA GLU A 411 13.97 -29.77 -2.72
C GLU A 411 13.95 -31.30 -2.70
N VAL A 412 14.50 -31.90 -3.76
CA VAL A 412 14.72 -33.35 -3.85
C VAL A 412 15.89 -33.74 -2.96
N LYS A 413 15.71 -34.72 -2.07
CA LYS A 413 16.73 -35.15 -1.09
C LYS A 413 18.03 -35.63 -1.74
N ALA A 414 17.93 -36.34 -2.86
CA ALA A 414 19.08 -37.00 -3.49
C ALA A 414 19.93 -36.04 -4.33
N THR A 415 19.31 -35.05 -4.97
CA THR A 415 19.96 -34.16 -5.93
C THR A 415 20.08 -32.72 -5.44
N GLU A 416 19.39 -32.39 -4.34
CA GLU A 416 19.18 -31.02 -3.86
C GLU A 416 18.54 -30.10 -4.91
N GLU A 417 17.86 -30.69 -5.91
CA GLU A 417 17.12 -29.92 -6.91
C GLU A 417 15.97 -29.17 -6.24
N ILE A 418 16.03 -27.84 -6.32
CA ILE A 418 14.98 -26.95 -5.83
C ILE A 418 13.70 -27.20 -6.64
N ARG A 419 12.58 -27.39 -5.95
CA ARG A 419 11.23 -27.51 -6.53
C ARG A 419 10.36 -26.30 -6.24
N THR A 420 10.50 -25.69 -5.06
CA THR A 420 9.72 -24.51 -4.64
C THR A 420 10.51 -23.69 -3.61
N PRO A 421 11.02 -22.49 -3.93
CA PRO A 421 11.58 -21.57 -2.94
C PRO A 421 10.55 -21.12 -1.89
N ILE A 422 11.05 -20.71 -0.72
CA ILE A 422 10.29 -20.04 0.32
C ILE A 422 10.76 -18.60 0.48
N GLU A 423 9.81 -17.67 0.61
CA GLU A 423 10.04 -16.28 1.01
C GLU A 423 9.10 -15.89 2.16
N CYS A 424 9.64 -15.41 3.27
CA CYS A 424 8.85 -15.08 4.47
C CYS A 424 9.02 -13.62 4.88
N LYS A 425 7.99 -13.03 5.49
CA LYS A 425 8.04 -11.68 6.04
C LYS A 425 7.35 -11.64 7.39
N GLY A 426 7.93 -10.91 8.34
CA GLY A 426 7.34 -10.66 9.67
C GLY A 426 6.05 -9.84 9.69
N ARG A 427 5.66 -9.30 8.53
CA ARG A 427 4.70 -8.19 8.33
C ARG A 427 3.52 -8.62 7.47
N GLU A 428 2.47 -7.80 7.45
CA GLU A 428 1.37 -7.93 6.47
C GLU A 428 1.89 -7.70 5.04
N ARG A 429 1.46 -8.52 4.08
CA ARG A 429 1.88 -8.40 2.69
C ARG A 429 1.42 -7.09 2.06
N GLU A 430 0.18 -6.67 2.32
CA GLU A 430 -0.45 -5.52 1.65
C GLU A 430 0.36 -4.22 1.78
N LYS A 431 1.02 -3.99 2.92
CA LYS A 431 1.84 -2.79 3.16
C LYS A 431 3.08 -2.71 2.27
N LEU A 432 3.61 -3.85 1.83
CA LEU A 432 4.86 -3.95 1.07
C LEU A 432 4.71 -4.78 -0.21
N ASN A 433 3.48 -4.96 -0.70
CA ASN A 433 3.18 -5.94 -1.74
C ASN A 433 4.06 -5.76 -2.98
N ALA A 434 4.29 -4.53 -3.42
CA ALA A 434 5.16 -4.25 -4.57
C ALA A 434 6.61 -4.69 -4.33
N ARG A 435 7.19 -4.32 -3.18
CA ARG A 435 8.57 -4.64 -2.82
C ARG A 435 8.80 -6.14 -2.64
N ILE A 436 7.88 -6.81 -1.94
CA ILE A 436 7.92 -8.27 -1.73
C ILE A 436 7.83 -8.98 -3.08
N THR A 437 6.86 -8.61 -3.93
CA THR A 437 6.71 -9.22 -5.25
C THR A 437 7.92 -8.98 -6.15
N MET A 438 8.55 -7.80 -6.10
CA MET A 438 9.78 -7.52 -6.85
C MET A 438 10.94 -8.43 -6.41
N GLN A 439 11.05 -8.72 -5.12
CA GLN A 439 12.03 -9.66 -4.58
C GLN A 439 11.73 -11.11 -5.02
N GLU A 440 10.49 -11.58 -4.86
CA GLU A 440 10.03 -12.92 -5.30
C GLU A 440 10.29 -13.12 -6.80
N VAL A 441 10.01 -12.10 -7.62
CA VAL A 441 10.34 -12.12 -9.05
C VAL A 441 11.84 -12.22 -9.29
N ALA A 442 12.67 -11.49 -8.56
CA ALA A 442 14.12 -11.59 -8.71
C ALA A 442 14.66 -12.99 -8.35
N GLU A 443 14.10 -13.63 -7.33
CA GLU A 443 14.42 -15.01 -6.97
C GLU A 443 14.04 -15.99 -8.08
N LEU A 444 12.80 -15.92 -8.56
CA LEU A 444 12.31 -16.79 -9.63
C LEU A 444 13.10 -16.59 -10.94
N VAL A 445 13.45 -15.34 -11.27
CA VAL A 445 14.25 -15.01 -12.46
C VAL A 445 15.68 -15.52 -12.33
N ALA A 446 16.32 -15.36 -11.16
CA ALA A 446 17.64 -15.91 -10.89
C ALA A 446 17.62 -17.43 -10.97
N TRP A 447 16.59 -18.08 -10.42
CA TRP A 447 16.42 -19.53 -10.49
C TRP A 447 16.32 -20.05 -11.93
N VAL A 448 15.46 -19.46 -12.76
CA VAL A 448 15.33 -19.85 -14.19
C VAL A 448 16.63 -19.63 -14.97
N LYS A 449 17.39 -18.60 -14.59
CA LYS A 449 18.66 -18.24 -15.24
C LYS A 449 19.77 -19.22 -14.89
N GLU A 450 19.92 -19.57 -13.61
CA GLU A 450 20.98 -20.44 -13.11
C GLU A 450 20.70 -21.92 -13.37
N TYR A 451 19.43 -22.34 -13.22
CA TYR A 451 18.99 -23.73 -13.37
C TYR A 451 18.04 -23.85 -14.57
N PRO A 452 18.59 -23.92 -15.80
CA PRO A 452 17.80 -23.91 -17.02
C PRO A 452 16.93 -25.17 -17.15
N ASP A 453 15.69 -24.99 -17.60
CA ASP A 453 14.82 -26.11 -17.99
C ASP A 453 15.46 -26.97 -19.10
N ALA A 454 15.12 -28.26 -19.10
CA ALA A 454 15.56 -29.19 -20.14
C ALA A 454 15.07 -28.75 -21.52
N ARG A 455 15.84 -29.08 -22.57
CA ARG A 455 15.49 -28.72 -23.97
C ARG A 455 14.15 -29.32 -24.43
N ILE A 456 13.76 -30.46 -23.85
CA ILE A 456 12.52 -31.18 -24.15
C ILE A 456 11.35 -30.74 -23.28
N SER A 457 11.52 -29.74 -22.40
CA SER A 457 10.43 -29.23 -21.56
C SER A 457 9.29 -28.65 -22.41
N PRO A 458 8.04 -28.70 -21.91
CA PRO A 458 6.89 -28.12 -22.60
C PRO A 458 7.10 -26.64 -22.98
N PRO A 459 6.40 -26.13 -24.02
CA PRO A 459 6.54 -24.74 -24.45
C PRO A 459 6.27 -23.72 -23.36
N VAL A 460 5.28 -24.01 -22.50
CA VAL A 460 4.91 -23.24 -21.31
C VAL A 460 5.44 -23.96 -20.07
N ARG A 461 6.07 -23.20 -19.17
CA ARG A 461 6.73 -23.71 -17.97
C ARG A 461 6.29 -22.91 -16.76
N PHE A 462 6.41 -23.55 -15.59
CA PHE A 462 6.01 -22.98 -14.32
C PHE A 462 7.14 -23.12 -13.30
N ARG A 463 7.36 -22.08 -12.50
CA ARG A 463 8.26 -22.10 -11.34
C ARG A 463 7.48 -21.62 -10.12
N PRO A 464 7.12 -22.53 -9.20
CA PRO A 464 6.34 -22.17 -8.02
C PRO A 464 7.21 -21.51 -6.95
N LEU A 465 6.59 -20.68 -6.12
CA LEU A 465 7.12 -20.11 -4.90
C LEU A 465 6.03 -20.19 -3.83
N ALA A 466 6.43 -20.40 -2.58
CA ALA A 466 5.52 -20.37 -1.44
C ALA A 466 6.02 -19.34 -0.43
N GLY A 467 5.13 -18.65 0.26
CA GLY A 467 5.57 -17.66 1.23
C GLY A 467 4.57 -17.42 2.35
N GLN A 468 5.05 -16.84 3.44
CA GLN A 468 4.21 -16.43 4.55
C GLN A 468 4.56 -15.00 4.98
N CYS A 469 3.56 -14.12 5.00
CA CYS A 469 3.68 -12.75 5.51
C CYS A 469 2.81 -12.65 6.77
N GLY A 470 3.44 -12.60 7.94
CA GLY A 470 2.73 -12.58 9.22
C GLY A 470 1.83 -13.80 9.40
N GLN A 471 0.51 -13.57 9.39
CA GLN A 471 -0.51 -14.61 9.58
C GLN A 471 -1.04 -15.19 8.26
N GLU A 472 -0.60 -14.65 7.12
CA GLU A 472 -1.13 -14.97 5.80
C GLU A 472 -0.12 -15.75 4.97
N ILE A 473 -0.57 -16.85 4.37
CA ILE A 473 0.24 -17.69 3.48
C ILE A 473 -0.16 -17.40 2.03
N PHE A 474 0.83 -17.43 1.13
CA PHE A 474 0.68 -17.16 -0.30
C PHE A 474 1.34 -18.29 -1.11
N LEU A 475 0.72 -18.62 -2.23
CA LEU A 475 1.28 -19.52 -3.24
C LEU A 475 1.41 -18.76 -4.55
N GLU A 476 2.55 -18.84 -5.19
CA GLU A 476 2.83 -18.13 -6.43
C GLU A 476 3.41 -19.06 -7.48
N SER A 477 3.21 -18.73 -8.76
CA SER A 477 3.81 -19.49 -9.86
C SER A 477 4.16 -18.58 -11.03
N LEU A 478 5.44 -18.54 -11.39
CA LEU A 478 5.92 -17.85 -12.58
C LEU A 478 5.65 -18.72 -13.81
N GLU A 479 4.73 -18.28 -14.67
CA GLU A 479 4.48 -18.86 -15.97
C GLU A 479 5.34 -18.17 -17.04
N TYR A 480 6.09 -18.94 -17.82
CA TYR A 480 6.94 -18.38 -18.88
C TYR A 480 7.11 -19.30 -20.08
N GLY A 481 7.32 -18.66 -21.23
CA GLY A 481 7.53 -19.32 -22.52
C GLY A 481 8.95 -19.16 -23.06
N GLN A 482 9.20 -19.80 -24.20
CA GLN A 482 10.52 -19.82 -24.84
C GLN A 482 11.05 -18.43 -25.21
N ASP A 483 10.18 -17.49 -25.58
CA ASP A 483 10.59 -16.14 -25.97
C ASP A 483 11.03 -15.27 -24.79
N TRP A 484 10.44 -15.50 -23.61
CA TRP A 484 10.92 -14.88 -22.38
C TRP A 484 12.27 -15.47 -21.95
N ILE A 485 12.46 -16.79 -22.08
CA ILE A 485 13.75 -17.45 -21.84
C ILE A 485 14.84 -16.87 -22.75
N LYS A 486 14.56 -16.71 -24.06
CA LYS A 486 15.50 -16.09 -25.00
C LYS A 486 15.85 -14.66 -24.57
N TYR A 487 14.86 -13.87 -24.15
CA TYR A 487 15.08 -12.53 -23.64
C TYR A 487 16.00 -12.51 -22.41
N ILE A 488 15.68 -13.26 -21.36
CA ILE A 488 16.47 -13.33 -20.12
C ILE A 488 17.89 -13.85 -20.38
N ARG A 489 18.06 -14.78 -21.33
CA ARG A 489 19.37 -15.36 -21.63
C ARG A 489 20.22 -14.52 -22.56
N GLN A 490 19.63 -13.95 -23.60
CA GLN A 490 20.36 -13.35 -24.73
C GLN A 490 20.20 -11.83 -24.78
N GLY A 491 19.18 -11.27 -24.12
CA GLY A 491 18.81 -9.85 -24.19
C GLY A 491 17.96 -9.50 -25.41
N GLN A 492 17.53 -10.49 -26.21
CA GLN A 492 16.73 -10.28 -27.42
C GLN A 492 15.27 -9.99 -27.05
N LYS A 493 14.82 -8.75 -27.30
CA LYS A 493 13.42 -8.36 -27.12
C LYS A 493 12.59 -8.80 -28.34
N ALA A 494 11.69 -9.76 -28.15
CA ALA A 494 10.57 -10.02 -29.07
C ALA A 494 9.26 -9.49 -28.46
N GLY A 495 8.23 -9.29 -29.28
CA GLY A 495 6.93 -8.73 -28.83
C GLY A 495 6.29 -9.52 -27.68
N ASN A 496 6.45 -10.85 -27.67
CA ASN A 496 5.88 -11.77 -26.68
C ASN A 496 6.87 -12.20 -25.57
N SER A 497 7.99 -11.51 -25.38
CA SER A 497 8.98 -11.85 -24.34
C SER A 497 8.52 -11.43 -22.92
N PHE A 498 7.39 -11.95 -22.44
CA PHE A 498 6.87 -11.75 -21.08
C PHE A 498 6.64 -13.06 -20.35
N ALA A 499 6.83 -13.03 -19.04
CA ALA A 499 6.33 -14.03 -18.10
C ALA A 499 5.18 -13.43 -17.28
N ASN A 500 4.40 -14.28 -16.61
CA ASN A 500 3.32 -13.89 -15.72
C ASN A 500 3.54 -14.50 -14.34
N LEU A 501 3.51 -13.69 -13.29
CA LEU A 501 3.48 -14.17 -11.92
C LEU A 501 2.02 -14.35 -11.48
N HIS A 502 1.63 -15.60 -11.27
CA HIS A 502 0.30 -15.93 -10.76
C HIS A 502 0.34 -16.03 -9.24
N SER A 503 -0.33 -15.12 -8.53
CA SER A 503 -0.39 -15.14 -7.07
C SER A 503 -1.75 -15.62 -6.54
N TYR A 504 -1.72 -16.45 -5.50
CA TYR A 504 -2.87 -17.05 -4.85
C TYR A 504 -2.84 -16.86 -3.32
N GLY A 505 -3.99 -16.52 -2.74
CA GLY A 505 -4.15 -16.28 -1.31
C GLY A 505 -4.89 -14.96 -1.04
N PRO A 506 -4.81 -14.42 0.19
CA PRO A 506 -4.13 -15.03 1.34
C PRO A 506 -4.85 -16.30 1.83
N TYR A 507 -4.09 -17.23 2.40
CA TYR A 507 -4.59 -18.31 3.25
C TYR A 507 -4.29 -17.92 4.70
N ASP A 508 -5.31 -17.64 5.51
CA ASP A 508 -5.10 -17.27 6.91
C ASP A 508 -4.79 -18.51 7.75
N MET A 509 -3.60 -18.55 8.36
CA MET A 509 -3.14 -19.68 9.18
C MET A 509 -4.02 -19.93 10.41
N ASN A 510 -4.76 -18.91 10.86
CA ASN A 510 -5.67 -18.98 11.99
C ASN A 510 -7.10 -19.40 11.58
N LYS A 511 -7.33 -19.66 10.29
CA LYS A 511 -8.63 -20.00 9.76
C LYS A 511 -8.68 -21.44 9.27
N VAL A 512 -9.49 -22.25 9.94
CA VAL A 512 -9.65 -23.68 9.64
C VAL A 512 -10.04 -23.95 8.19
N SER A 513 -10.91 -23.12 7.59
CA SER A 513 -11.33 -23.28 6.19
C SER A 513 -10.16 -23.12 5.23
N ASP A 514 -9.25 -22.20 5.51
CA ASP A 514 -8.15 -21.86 4.62
C ASP A 514 -7.06 -22.93 4.74
N MET A 515 -6.76 -23.39 5.96
CA MET A 515 -5.86 -24.53 6.17
C MET A 515 -6.40 -25.83 5.56
N ARG A 516 -7.72 -26.03 5.52
CA ARG A 516 -8.35 -27.15 4.79
C ARG A 516 -8.17 -27.06 3.28
N LEU A 517 -8.01 -25.87 2.72
CA LEU A 517 -7.73 -25.66 1.29
C LEU A 517 -6.23 -25.79 0.99
N LEU A 518 -5.37 -25.26 1.86
CA LEU A 518 -3.92 -25.25 1.69
C LEU A 518 -3.29 -26.64 1.88
N ALA A 519 -3.65 -27.35 2.95
CA ALA A 519 -2.99 -28.61 3.31
C ALA A 519 -3.01 -29.68 2.20
N PRO A 520 -4.12 -29.93 1.48
CA PRO A 520 -4.11 -30.86 0.35
C PRO A 520 -3.15 -30.48 -0.78
N VAL A 521 -2.90 -29.19 -0.98
CA VAL A 521 -1.99 -28.69 -2.02
C VAL A 521 -0.55 -29.02 -1.66
N ILE A 522 -0.12 -28.69 -0.44
CA ILE A 522 1.23 -28.98 0.06
C ILE A 522 1.50 -30.49 0.12
N VAL A 523 0.53 -31.27 0.60
CA VAL A 523 0.64 -32.73 0.61
C VAL A 523 0.72 -33.28 -0.82
N ALA A 524 -0.04 -32.72 -1.76
CA ALA A 524 -0.01 -33.16 -3.15
C ALA A 524 1.32 -32.84 -3.86
N MET A 525 2.00 -31.75 -3.51
CA MET A 525 3.36 -31.44 -3.97
C MET A 525 4.40 -32.46 -3.48
N SER A 526 4.09 -33.19 -2.41
CA SER A 526 5.01 -34.11 -1.74
C SER A 526 4.96 -35.55 -2.28
N TYR A 527 4.01 -35.83 -3.19
CA TYR A 527 3.95 -37.07 -3.98
C TYR A 527 4.77 -36.93 -5.26
#